data_AF-A0A6C8Y5F1-F1
#
_entry.id   AF-A0A6C8Y5F1-F1
#
_cell.length_a   1.000
_cell.length_b   1.000
_cell.length_c   1.000
_cell.angle_alpha   90.00
_cell.angle_beta   90.00
_cell.angle_gamma   90.00
#
_symmetry.space_group_name_H-M   'P 1'
#
loop_
_entity.id
_entity.type
_entity.pdbx_description
1 polymer ?
#
loop_
_entity_poly.entity_id
_entity_poly.type
_entity_poly.pdbx_seq_one_letter_code
_entity_poly.pdbx_strand_id
1 'polypeptide(L)'
;MAITAYIGTPGAGKSYEIVRSVIIPAICAGRRIVTNIYGLSYENIIEYCEKRKLLKDDISAGEIIVVENKRITEPDFFPVKENQDKSLCQPGDLVILDECHRF
;
A
#
# COMPACT_ATOMS: atom_id res chain seq x y z
N MET A 1 6.07 15.57 -1.80
CA MET A 1 5.66 14.21 -1.40
C MET A 1 6.78 13.66 -0.53
N ALA A 2 6.46 13.14 0.66
CA ALA A 2 7.49 12.55 1.53
C ALA A 2 7.74 11.10 1.10
N ILE A 3 9.00 10.68 1.09
CA ILE A 3 9.41 9.29 0.89
C ILE A 3 9.93 8.80 2.24
N THR A 4 9.37 7.69 2.72
CA THR A 4 9.81 7.02 3.94
C THR A 4 10.41 5.67 3.58
N ALA A 5 11.61 5.38 4.07
CA ALA A 5 12.29 4.12 3.84
C ALA A 5 12.39 3.32 5.15
N TYR A 6 11.89 2.08 5.12
CA TYR A 6 12.07 1.11 6.20
C TYR A 6 13.24 0.19 5.82
N ILE A 7 14.39 0.35 6.49
CA ILE A 7 15.61 -0.40 6.19
C ILE A 7 16.02 -1.28 7.37
N GLY A 8 16.67 -2.41 7.07
CA GLY A 8 17.10 -3.39 8.08
C GLY A 8 17.31 -4.77 7.49
N THR A 9 17.93 -5.66 8.27
CA THR A 9 18.23 -7.04 7.87
C THR A 9 16.95 -7.85 7.57
N PRO A 10 17.03 -8.93 6.78
CA PRO A 10 15.95 -9.90 6.65
C PRO A 10 15.49 -10.39 8.03
N GLY A 11 14.18 -10.47 8.26
CA GLY A 11 13.61 -10.85 9.55
C GLY A 11 13.52 -9.72 10.59
N ALA A 12 14.01 -8.50 10.31
CA ALA A 12 13.93 -7.36 11.24
C ALA A 12 12.51 -6.79 11.45
N GLY A 13 11.46 -7.43 10.91
CA GLY A 13 10.07 -7.00 11.12
C GLY A 13 9.60 -5.83 10.25
N LYS A 14 10.34 -5.43 9.20
CA LYS A 14 9.97 -4.30 8.32
C LYS A 14 8.55 -4.40 7.76
N SER A 15 8.21 -5.55 7.18
CA SER A 15 6.87 -5.78 6.59
C SER A 15 5.78 -5.73 7.66
N TYR A 16 6.04 -6.27 8.86
CA TYR A 16 5.11 -6.17 9.98
C TYR A 16 4.88 -4.72 10.41
N GLU A 17 5.95 -3.94 10.56
CA GLU A 17 5.88 -2.54 10.95
C GLU A 17 5.11 -1.70 9.91
N ILE A 18 5.38 -1.92 8.62
CA ILE A 18 4.64 -1.28 7.53
C ILE A 18 3.16 -1.65 7.60
N VAL A 19 2.82 -2.93 7.81
CA VAL A 19 1.41 -3.35 7.93
C VAL A 19 0.73 -2.65 9.11
N ARG A 20 1.36 -2.71 10.29
CA ARG A 20 0.80 -2.21 11.54
C ARG A 20 0.66 -0.69 11.57
N SER A 21 1.71 0.03 11.18
CA SER A 21 1.82 1.47 11.39
C SER A 21 1.46 2.29 10.14
N VAL A 22 1.37 1.66 8.97
CA VAL A 22 1.10 2.35 7.71
C VAL A 22 -0.15 1.81 7.02
N ILE A 23 -0.20 0.52 6.69
CA ILE A 23 -1.30 -0.06 5.89
C ILE A 23 -2.61 -0.03 6.68
N ILE A 24 -2.64 -0.57 7.90
CA ILE A 24 -3.87 -0.61 8.72
C ILE A 24 -4.44 0.80 8.95
N PRO A 25 -3.65 1.82 9.38
CA PRO A 25 -4.16 3.18 9.50
C PRO A 25 -4.65 3.78 8.18
N ALA A 26 -3.96 3.51 7.06
CA ALA A 26 -4.36 3.99 5.75
C ALA A 26 -5.69 3.38 5.28
N ILE A 27 -5.91 2.08 5.51
CA ILE A 27 -7.19 1.41 5.24
C ILE A 27 -8.30 1.99 6.11
N CYS A 28 -8.06 2.20 7.41
CA CYS A 28 -9.05 2.82 8.29
C CYS A 28 -9.39 4.27 7.90
N ALA A 29 -8.50 4.94 7.15
CA ALA A 29 -8.71 6.28 6.63
C ALA A 29 -9.28 6.30 5.20
N GLY A 30 -9.71 5.16 4.66
CA GLY A 30 -10.30 5.08 3.31
C GLY A 30 -9.32 5.27 2.17
N ARG A 31 -8.01 5.08 2.39
CA ARG A 31 -6.99 5.31 1.36
C ARG A 31 -6.81 4.10 0.45
N ARG A 32 -6.60 4.39 -0.83
CA ARG A 32 -6.13 3.44 -1.84
C ARG A 32 -4.63 3.20 -1.68
N ILE A 33 -4.26 1.92 -1.59
CA ILE A 33 -2.87 1.48 -1.39
C ILE A 33 -2.45 0.63 -2.59
N VAL A 34 -1.28 0.91 -3.15
CA VAL A 34 -0.67 0.11 -4.21
C VAL A 34 0.63 -0.49 -3.68
N THR A 35 0.78 -1.82 -3.75
CA THR A 35 1.94 -2.49 -3.15
C THR A 35 2.32 -3.80 -3.84
N ASN A 36 3.59 -4.18 -3.74
CA ASN A 36 4.10 -5.50 -4.11
C ASN A 36 4.49 -6.37 -2.89
N ILE A 37 4.14 -5.97 -1.67
CA ILE A 37 4.38 -6.81 -0.48
C ILE A 37 3.64 -8.14 -0.66
N TYR A 38 4.42 -9.22 -0.67
CA TYR A 38 3.90 -10.57 -0.83
C TYR A 38 3.14 -11.06 0.42
N GLY A 39 2.04 -11.77 0.21
CA GLY A 39 1.30 -12.45 1.29
C GLY A 39 0.34 -11.56 2.09
N LEU A 40 0.09 -10.32 1.65
CA LEU A 40 -0.99 -9.50 2.18
C LEU A 40 -2.35 -10.10 1.85
N SER A 41 -3.24 -10.19 2.85
CA SER A 41 -4.66 -10.51 2.66
C SER A 41 -5.49 -9.32 3.12
N TYR A 42 -6.26 -8.77 2.19
CA TYR A 42 -7.16 -7.65 2.46
C TYR A 42 -8.25 -8.09 3.45
N GLU A 43 -8.77 -9.29 3.31
CA GLU A 43 -9.83 -9.87 4.15
C GLU A 43 -9.36 -9.95 5.61
N ASN A 44 -8.15 -10.48 5.84
CA ASN A 44 -7.57 -10.57 7.19
C ASN A 44 -7.34 -9.19 7.81
N ILE A 45 -6.96 -8.19 6.99
CA ILE A 45 -6.78 -6.80 7.46
C ILE A 45 -8.12 -6.20 7.86
N ILE A 46 -9.16 -6.36 7.04
CA ILE A 46 -10.50 -5.85 7.35
C ILE A 46 -11.05 -6.52 8.60
N GLU A 47 -11.00 -7.85 8.67
CA GLU A 47 -11.45 -8.60 9.85
C GLU A 47 -10.70 -8.14 11.12
N TYR A 48 -9.39 -7.90 11.02
CA TYR A 48 -8.60 -7.35 12.13
C TYR A 48 -9.10 -5.96 12.55
N CYS A 49 -9.36 -5.07 11.58
CA CYS A 49 -9.82 -3.71 11.83
C CYS A 49 -11.22 -3.69 12.47
N GLU A 50 -12.13 -4.54 12.00
CA GLU A 50 -13.49 -4.69 12.54
C GLU A 50 -13.48 -5.22 13.97
N LYS A 51 -12.77 -6.33 14.22
CA LYS A 51 -12.64 -6.93 15.57
C LYS A 51 -12.07 -5.94 16.59
N ARG A 52 -11.22 -5.02 16.14
CA ARG A 52 -10.57 -4.01 16.98
C ARG A 52 -11.31 -2.66 16.97
N LYS A 53 -12.43 -2.53 16.26
CA LYS A 53 -13.21 -1.28 16.09
C LYS A 53 -12.34 -0.10 15.65
N LEU A 54 -11.45 -0.35 14.68
CA LEU A 54 -10.56 0.67 14.13
C LEU A 54 -11.20 1.45 12.97
N LEU A 55 -12.19 0.84 12.29
CA LEU A 55 -12.98 1.50 11.26
C LEU A 55 -13.94 2.50 11.90
N LYS A 56 -14.10 3.66 11.26
CA LYS A 56 -15.09 4.67 11.66
C LYS A 56 -16.35 4.51 10.82
N ASP A 57 -17.51 4.70 11.42
CA ASP A 57 -18.81 4.49 10.77
C ASP A 57 -19.04 5.42 9.56
N ASP A 58 -18.37 6.58 9.53
CA ASP A 58 -18.47 7.60 8.47
C ASP A 58 -17.43 7.45 7.36
N ILE A 59 -16.50 6.50 7.47
CA ILE A 59 -15.41 6.31 6.51
C ILE A 59 -15.44 4.88 5.98
N SER A 60 -15.64 4.73 4.68
CA SER A 60 -15.47 3.45 4.01
C SER A 60 -14.01 3.00 4.09
N ALA A 61 -13.79 1.70 4.33
CA ALA A 61 -12.44 1.14 4.34
C ALA A 61 -11.75 1.37 2.99
N GLY A 62 -10.44 1.60 3.05
CA GLY A 62 -9.60 1.76 1.86
C GLY A 62 -9.45 0.46 1.08
N GLU A 63 -8.76 0.54 -0.06
CA GLU A 63 -8.53 -0.59 -0.94
C GLU A 63 -7.03 -0.92 -1.06
N ILE A 64 -6.72 -2.19 -1.34
CA ILE A 64 -5.35 -2.65 -1.59
C ILE A 64 -5.27 -3.23 -3.00
N ILE A 65 -4.34 -2.71 -3.78
CA ILE A 65 -4.00 -3.19 -5.10
C ILE A 65 -2.63 -3.82 -5.02
N VAL A 66 -2.61 -5.15 -5.10
CA VAL A 66 -1.36 -5.92 -5.13
C VAL A 66 -0.87 -6.00 -6.57
N VAL A 67 0.38 -5.62 -6.79
CA VAL A 67 1.03 -5.65 -8.10
C VAL A 67 2.29 -6.51 -8.07
N GLU A 68 2.62 -7.08 -9.22
CA GLU A 68 3.90 -7.77 -9.39
C GLU A 68 5.05 -6.76 -9.56
N ASN A 69 6.26 -7.21 -9.25
CA ASN A 69 7.48 -6.41 -9.39
C ASN A 69 7.63 -5.80 -10.79
N LYS A 70 7.31 -6.57 -11.84
CA LYS A 70 7.40 -6.10 -13.23
C LYS A 70 6.49 -4.89 -13.49
N ARG A 71 5.32 -4.83 -12.85
CA ARG A 71 4.36 -3.74 -13.06
C ARG A 71 4.88 -2.38 -12.59
N ILE A 72 5.77 -2.37 -11.60
CA ILE A 72 6.32 -1.16 -10.97
C ILE A 72 7.25 -0.39 -11.93
N THR A 73 7.95 -1.10 -12.82
CA THR A 73 8.92 -0.49 -13.74
C THR A 73 8.31 -0.07 -15.07
N GLU A 74 7.03 -0.37 -15.31
CA GLU A 74 6.34 0.02 -16.54
C GLU A 74 6.10 1.55 -16.59
N PRO A 75 6.16 2.19 -17.77
CA PRO A 75 6.10 3.65 -17.91
C PRO A 75 4.84 4.32 -17.36
N ASP A 76 3.75 3.56 -17.26
CA ASP A 76 2.44 4.00 -16.79
C ASP A 76 2.16 3.59 -15.33
N PHE A 77 3.18 3.15 -14.56
CA PHE A 77 2.98 2.83 -13.15
C PHE A 77 2.62 4.07 -12.33
N PHE A 78 3.38 5.15 -12.49
CA PHE A 78 3.10 6.45 -11.87
C PHE A 78 2.33 7.38 -12.82
N PRO A 79 1.62 8.40 -12.30
CA PRO A 79 0.96 9.42 -13.12
C PRO A 79 1.90 10.08 -14.13
N VAL A 80 1.54 10.02 -15.42
CA VAL A 80 2.25 10.73 -16.51
C VAL A 80 1.44 11.93 -17.01
N LYS A 81 2.11 13.03 -17.37
CA LYS A 81 1.47 14.32 -17.69
C LYS A 81 0.33 14.24 -18.72
N GLU A 82 0.46 13.37 -19.72
CA GLU A 82 -0.46 13.31 -20.87
C GLU A 82 -1.51 12.19 -20.75
N ASN A 83 -1.43 11.33 -19.73
CA ASN A 83 -2.34 10.19 -19.55
C ASN A 83 -2.47 9.79 -18.08
N GLN A 84 -2.70 10.76 -17.17
CA GLN A 84 -2.82 10.47 -15.73
C GLN A 84 -3.91 9.42 -15.44
N ASP A 85 -5.03 9.49 -16.16
CA ASP A 85 -6.16 8.58 -15.99
C ASP A 85 -5.84 7.13 -16.41
N LYS A 86 -4.76 6.92 -17.18
CA LYS A 86 -4.33 5.59 -17.62
C LYS A 86 -3.25 4.99 -16.72
N SER A 87 -2.65 5.79 -15.85
CA SER A 87 -1.62 5.29 -14.93
C SER A 87 -2.23 4.37 -13.88
N LEU A 88 -1.48 3.38 -13.40
CA LEU A 88 -1.98 2.49 -12.36
C LEU A 88 -2.13 3.21 -11.01
N CYS A 89 -1.08 3.91 -10.59
CA CYS A 89 -1.16 4.79 -9.43
C CYS A 89 -1.91 6.06 -9.81
N GLN A 90 -2.84 6.46 -8.95
CA GLN A 90 -3.67 7.65 -9.08
C GLN A 90 -3.24 8.72 -8.07
N PRO A 91 -3.54 10.01 -8.32
CA PRO A 91 -3.29 11.06 -7.35
C PRO A 91 -3.93 10.76 -5.98
N GLY A 92 -3.12 10.75 -4.92
CA GLY A 92 -3.58 10.46 -3.54
C GLY A 92 -3.29 9.04 -3.06
N ASP A 93 -2.91 8.14 -3.96
CA ASP A 93 -2.54 6.77 -3.59
C ASP A 93 -1.36 6.72 -2.62
N LEU A 94 -1.40 5.73 -1.74
CA LEU A 94 -0.26 5.35 -0.93
C LEU A 94 0.48 4.21 -1.61
N VAL A 95 1.65 4.50 -2.16
CA VAL A 95 2.50 3.51 -2.83
C VAL A 95 3.51 2.94 -1.83
N ILE A 96 3.51 1.62 -1.65
CA ILE A 96 4.39 0.91 -0.71
C ILE A 96 5.13 -0.17 -1.48
N LEU A 97 6.44 -0.01 -1.63
CA LEU A 97 7.27 -0.92 -2.40
C LEU A 97 8.19 -1.73 -1.47
N ASP A 98 8.19 -3.05 -1.65
CA ASP A 98 9.07 -4.00 -0.97
C ASP A 98 10.23 -4.42 -1.88
N GLU A 99 11.34 -4.75 -1.25
CA GLU A 99 12.58 -5.17 -1.91
C GLU A 99 13.00 -4.26 -3.07
N CYS A 100 12.97 -2.94 -2.84
CA CYS A 100 13.27 -1.93 -3.87
C CYS A 100 14.63 -2.08 -4.56
N HIS A 101 15.57 -2.80 -3.94
CA HIS A 101 16.87 -3.11 -4.52
C HIS A 101 16.82 -4.09 -5.70
N ARG A 102 15.64 -4.65 -6.01
CA ARG A 102 15.42 -5.60 -7.11
C ARG A 102 14.93 -4.96 -8.41
N PHE A 103 14.72 -3.64 -8.41
CA PHE A 103 14.26 -2.88 -9.58
C PHE A 103 15.43 -2.17 -10.27
#